data_AF-A0A413R8V4-F1
#
_entry.id   AF-A0A413R8V4-F1
#
_cell.length_a   1.000
_cell.length_b   1.000
_cell.length_c   1.000
_cell.angle_alpha   90.00
_cell.angle_beta   90.00
_cell.angle_gamma   90.00
#
_symmetry.space_group_name_H-M   'P 1'
#
loop_
_entity.id
_entity.type
_entity.pdbx_description
1 polymer ?
#
loop_
_entity_poly.entity_id
_entity_poly.type
_entity_poly.pdbx_seq_one_letter_code
_entity_poly.pdbx_strand_id
1 'polypeptide(L)' 'MNYKIKVYKTKNNEWNTKAYVSVTFNDCFIVTGITVREGNNNSLFVAMPSYKSSKTNEKGKPIYRDYCNPTTK' A
#
# COMPACT_ATOMS: atom_id res chain seq x y z
N MET A 1 -5.69 20.38 -0.54
CA MET A 1 -5.98 19.38 0.52
C MET A 1 -4.73 19.25 1.37
N ASN A 2 -4.85 19.31 2.69
CA ASN A 2 -3.68 19.18 3.58
C ASN A 2 -3.41 17.69 3.83
N TYR A 3 -2.13 17.29 3.79
CA TYR A 3 -1.70 15.92 4.00
C TYR A 3 -0.66 15.87 5.11
N LYS A 4 -0.87 15.01 6.11
CA LYS A 4 0.19 14.60 7.04
C LYS A 4 0.58 13.16 6.76
N ILE A 5 1.86 12.91 6.56
CA ILE A 5 2.37 11.60 6.17
C ILE A 5 3.27 11.09 7.29
N LYS A 6 3.01 9.86 7.75
CA LYS A 6 3.88 9.13 8.67
C LYS A 6 4.47 7.93 7.95
N VAL A 7 5.79 7.79 8.00
CA VAL A 7 6.53 6.72 7.31
C VAL A 7 7.34 5.93 8.33
N TYR A 8 7.22 4.60 8.26
CA TYR A 8 7.97 3.64 9.07
C TYR A 8 8.80 2.75 8.14
N LYS A 9 10.10 3.03 8.03
CA LYS A 9 11.03 2.24 7.22
C LYS A 9 11.20 0.84 7.80
N THR A 10 11.19 -0.18 6.95
CA THR A 10 11.47 -1.57 7.37
C THR A 10 12.97 -1.75 7.60
N LYS A 11 13.33 -2.63 8.54
CA LYS A 11 14.73 -2.95 8.84
C LYS A 11 15.32 -3.99 7.89
N ASN A 12 14.47 -4.79 7.25
CA ASN A 12 14.89 -5.88 6.37
C ASN A 12 14.99 -5.38 4.92
N ASN A 13 16.19 -5.39 4.36
CA ASN A 13 16.47 -4.96 3.00
C ASN A 13 16.08 -6.00 1.93
N GLU A 14 15.94 -7.28 2.29
CA GLU A 14 15.58 -8.36 1.35
C GLU A 14 14.09 -8.34 1.02
N TRP A 15 13.25 -7.77 1.88
CA TRP A 15 11.83 -7.70 1.63
C TRP A 15 11.52 -6.69 0.53
N ASN A 16 10.58 -7.03 -0.35
CA ASN A 16 10.09 -6.08 -1.34
C ASN A 16 9.42 -4.88 -0.65
N THR A 17 8.84 -5.05 0.55
CA THR A 17 8.28 -3.93 1.33
C THR A 17 9.38 -3.18 2.07
N LYS A 18 9.60 -1.92 1.69
CA LYS A 18 10.63 -1.03 2.23
C LYS A 18 10.14 -0.07 3.31
N ALA A 19 8.84 0.25 3.31
CA ALA A 19 8.24 1.07 4.36
C ALA A 19 6.73 0.84 4.48
N TYR A 20 6.21 1.11 5.68
CA TYR A 20 4.79 1.27 5.96
C TYR A 20 4.46 2.75 6.07
N VAL A 21 3.32 3.15 5.53
CA VAL A 21 2.91 4.56 5.42
C VAL A 21 1.48 4.73 5.92
N SER A 22 1.24 5.85 6.59
CA SER A 22 -0.09 6.35 6.90
C SER A 22 -0.22 7.78 6.41
N VAL A 23 -1.34 8.11 5.76
CA VAL A 23 -1.65 9.45 5.27
C VAL A 23 -2.91 9.95 5.96
N THR A 24 -2.81 11.12 6.56
CA THR A 24 -3.92 11.85 7.16
C THR A 24 -4.34 12.98 6.22
N PHE A 25 -5.59 12.97 5.80
CA PHE A 25 -6.21 13.96 4.95
C PHE A 25 -6.97 14.98 5.80
N ASN A 26 -6.63 16.27 5.66
CA ASN A 26 -7.26 17.39 6.36
C ASN A 26 -7.43 17.19 7.88
N ASP A 27 -6.51 16.45 8.51
CA ASP A 27 -6.57 16.12 9.94
C ASP A 27 -7.86 15.42 10.42
N CYS A 28 -8.68 14.92 9.49
CA CYS A 28 -9.99 14.33 9.81
C CYS A 28 -10.12 12.86 9.38
N PHE A 29 -9.31 12.41 8.42
CA PHE A 29 -9.39 11.04 7.90
C PHE A 29 -7.99 10.45 7.72
N ILE A 30 -7.76 9.23 8.20
CA ILE A 30 -6.46 8.56 8.12
C ILE A 30 -6.61 7.28 7.30
N VAL A 31 -5.79 7.16 6.25
CA VAL A 31 -5.56 5.90 5.54
C VAL A 31 -4.26 5.29 6.04
N THR A 32 -4.33 4.05 6.48
CA THR A 32 -3.18 3.27 6.99
C THR A 32 -2.92 2.07 6.09
N GLY A 33 -1.84 1.31 6.34
CA GLY A 33 -1.57 0.09 5.56
C GLY A 33 -1.08 0.36 4.13
N ILE A 34 -0.76 1.62 3.79
CA ILE A 34 -0.05 1.95 2.55
C ILE A 34 1.37 1.39 2.69
N THR A 35 1.93 0.84 1.62
CA THR A 35 3.30 0.31 1.64
C THR A 35 4.13 0.89 0.50
N VAL A 36 5.39 1.20 0.78
CA VAL A 36 6.39 1.47 -0.27
C VAL A 36 7.07 0.15 -0.59
N ARG A 37 7.01 -0.26 -1.84
CA ARG A 37 7.52 -1.55 -2.30
C ARG A 37 8.52 -1.36 -3.44
N GLU A 38 9.49 -2.25 -3.51
CA GLU A 38 10.41 -2.39 -4.62
C GLU A 38 9.84 -3.42 -5.60
N GLY A 39 9.62 -2.98 -6.83
CA GLY A 39 9.19 -3.80 -7.95
C GLY A 39 10.38 -4.28 -8.78
N ASN A 40 10.11 -4.73 -9.99
CA ASN A 40 11.15 -5.13 -10.92
C ASN A 40 12.06 -3.93 -11.25
N ASN A 41 13.32 -4.20 -11.59
CA ASN A 41 14.34 -3.20 -11.93
C ASN A 41 14.56 -2.14 -10.82
N ASN A 42 14.46 -2.53 -9.56
CA ASN A 42 14.68 -1.68 -8.38
C ASN A 42 13.79 -0.42 -8.37
N SER A 43 12.62 -0.48 -9.02
CA SER A 43 11.66 0.63 -9.05
C SER A 43 10.86 0.67 -7.76
N LEU A 44 10.86 1.82 -7.09
CA LEU A 44 10.02 2.04 -5.90
C LEU A 44 8.63 2.51 -6.32
N PHE A 45 7.60 1.91 -5.74
CA PHE A 45 6.22 2.31 -5.95
C PHE A 45 5.41 2.25 -4.66
N VAL A 46 4.30 2.99 -4.64
CA VAL A 46 3.34 2.99 -3.54
C VAL A 46 2.26 1.97 -3.84
N ALA A 47 2.13 0.97 -2.97
CA ALA A 47 1.03 0.02 -3.02
C ALA A 47 -0.07 0.47 -2.05
N MET A 48 -1.29 0.56 -2.58
CA MET A 48 -2.46 0.89 -1.79
C MET A 48 -2.79 -0.24 -0.80
N PRO A 49 -3.50 0.10 0.28
CA PRO A 49 -3.90 -0.89 1.26
C PRO A 49 -4.85 -1.92 0.67
N SER A 50 -4.52 -3.20 0.86
CA SER A 50 -5.24 -4.33 0.26
C SER A 50 -5.59 -5.42 1.26
N TYR A 51 -6.70 -6.13 1.00
CA TYR A 51 -7.13 -7.28 1.78
C TYR A 51 -7.31 -8.51 0.87
N LYS A 52 -7.15 -9.69 1.47
CA LYS A 52 -7.41 -10.97 0.80
C LYS A 52 -8.93 -11.17 0.70
N SER A 53 -9.44 -11.26 -0.51
CA SER A 53 -10.85 -11.60 -0.77
C SER A 53 -11.12 -13.08 -0.48
N SER A 54 -12.38 -13.43 -0.24
CA SER A 54 -12.84 -14.83 -0.19
C SER A 54 -12.81 -15.53 -1.55
N LYS A 55 -12.57 -14.80 -2.65
CA LYS A 55 -12.52 -15.35 -4.01
C LYS A 55 -11.11 -15.79 -4.39
N THR A 56 -11.03 -16.86 -5.18
CA THR A 56 -9.82 -17.32 -5.86
C THR A 56 -9.95 -17.11 -7.36
N ASN A 57 -8.82 -16.89 -8.04
CA ASN A 57 -8.77 -16.83 -9.49
C ASN A 57 -8.76 -18.25 -10.11
N GLU A 58 -8.80 -18.32 -11.44
CA GLU A 58 -8.77 -19.58 -12.21
C GLU A 58 -7.54 -20.46 -11.94
N LYS A 59 -6.45 -19.85 -11.43
CA LYS A 59 -5.21 -20.54 -11.05
C LYS A 59 -5.17 -20.93 -9.57
N GLY A 60 -6.30 -20.84 -8.85
CA GLY A 60 -6.42 -21.16 -7.43
C GLY A 60 -5.76 -20.17 -6.48
N LYS A 61 -5.24 -19.03 -6.97
CA LYS A 61 -4.61 -18.00 -6.12
C LYS A 61 -5.67 -17.06 -5.55
N PRO A 62 -5.49 -16.59 -4.31
CA PRO A 62 -6.42 -15.63 -3.73
C PRO A 62 -6.41 -14.30 -4.48
N ILE A 63 -7.59 -13.72 -4.66
CA ILE A 63 -7.76 -12.39 -5.24
C ILE A 63 -7.59 -11.36 -4.12
N TYR A 64 -6.73 -10.37 -4.34
CA TYR A 64 -6.59 -9.22 -3.43
C TYR A 64 -7.41 -8.06 -3.96
N ARG A 65 -7.98 -7.27 -3.05
CA ARG A 65 -8.71 -6.05 -3.38
C ARG A 65 -8.20 -4.90 -2.53
N ASP A 66 -8.05 -3.75 -3.17
CA ASP A 66 -7.73 -2.51 -2.48
C ASP A 66 -9.02 -1.95 -1.88
N TYR A 67 -8.94 -1.41 -0.67
CA TYR A 67 -10.11 -0.76 -0.06
C TYR A 67 -10.16 0.75 -0.35
N CYS A 68 -9.03 1.35 -0.71
CA CYS A 68 -8.98 2.74 -1.15
C CYS A 68 -7.91 2.92 -2.23
N ASN A 69 -8.23 3.71 -3.25
CA ASN A 69 -7.31 4.09 -4.31
C ASN A 69 -7.64 5.51 -4.79
N PRO A 70 -6.65 6.28 -5.28
CA PRO A 70 -6.93 7.54 -5.92
C PRO A 70 -7.82 7.33 -7.16
N THR A 71 -8.74 8.25 -7.39
CA THR A 71 -9.64 8.26 -8.56
C THR A 71 -9.22 9.27 -9.62
N THR A 72 -8.20 10.08 -9.32
CA THR A 72 -7.63 11.10 -10.20
C THR A 72 -6.12 10.90 -10.35
N LYS A 73 -5.57 11.41 -11.45
CA LYS A 73 -4.11 11.50 -11.66
C LYS A 73 -3.50 12.59 -10.78
#